data_AF-A0A1G8C3C1-F1
#
_entry.id   AF-A0A1G8C3C1-F1
#
_cell.length_a   1.000
_cell.length_b   1.000
_cell.length_c   1.000
_cell.angle_alpha   90.00
_cell.angle_beta   90.00
_cell.angle_gamma   90.00
#
_symmetry.space_group_name_H-M   'P 1'
#
loop_
_entity.id
_entity.type
_entity.pdbx_description
1 polymer ?
#
loop_
_entity_poly.entity_id
_entity_poly.type
_entity_poly.pdbx_seq_one_letter_code
_entity_poly.pdbx_strand_id
1 'polypeptide(L)' 'MKRFEAYETVGALFRDTTGNTLELSASDRIWELILDTILEIAEMISADASELLSAVIDANPKFHKLYQMYKLVA' A
#
# COMPACT_ATOMS: atom_id res chain seq x y z
N MET A 1 5.31 10.08 -40.65
CA MET A 1 5.59 10.97 -39.51
C MET A 1 4.69 10.71 -38.29
N LYS A 2 3.36 10.62 -38.42
CA LYS A 2 2.41 10.37 -37.30
C LYS A 2 2.62 9.13 -36.43
N ARG A 3 3.34 8.10 -36.91
CA ARG A 3 3.56 6.86 -36.13
C ARG A 3 4.67 7.01 -35.07
N PHE A 4 5.62 7.91 -35.27
CA PHE A 4 6.78 8.05 -34.38
C PHE A 4 6.38 8.71 -33.04
N GLU A 5 5.58 9.78 -33.07
CA GLU A 5 5.02 10.42 -31.87
C GLU A 5 4.11 9.49 -31.05
N ALA A 6 3.37 8.61 -31.74
CA ALA A 6 2.49 7.62 -31.09
C ALA A 6 3.26 6.54 -30.31
N TYR A 7 4.46 6.14 -30.77
CA TYR A 7 5.28 5.17 -30.04
C TYR A 7 6.03 5.80 -28.86
N GLU A 8 6.43 7.07 -28.98
CA GLU A 8 7.01 7.81 -27.86
C GLU A 8 6.02 7.97 -26.70
N THR A 9 4.75 8.26 -27.02
CA THR A 9 3.66 8.36 -26.04
C THR A 9 3.25 7.03 -25.42
N VAL A 10 3.19 5.94 -26.21
CA VAL A 10 2.95 4.59 -25.66
C VAL A 10 4.11 4.13 -24.76
N GLY A 11 5.35 4.38 -25.16
CA GLY A 11 6.54 4.07 -24.35
C GLY A 11 6.59 4.86 -23.03
N ALA A 12 6.12 6.11 -23.02
CA ALA A 12 5.96 6.89 -21.80
C ALA A 12 4.91 6.28 -20.87
N LEU A 13 3.73 5.94 -21.39
CA LEU A 13 2.66 5.27 -20.64
C LEU A 13 3.10 3.95 -20.00
N PHE A 14 3.87 3.12 -20.71
CA PHE A 14 4.39 1.87 -20.16
C PHE A 14 5.40 2.10 -19.05
N ARG A 15 6.28 3.11 -19.17
CA ARG A 15 7.23 3.46 -18.10
C ARG A 15 6.51 3.97 -16.87
N ASP A 16 5.54 4.86 -17.04
CA ASP A 16 4.75 5.41 -15.94
C ASP A 16 3.92 4.30 -15.27
N THR A 17 3.30 3.42 -16.06
CA THR A 17 2.55 2.27 -15.54
C THR A 17 3.46 1.28 -14.79
N THR A 18 4.65 1.00 -15.33
CA THR A 18 5.62 0.10 -14.68
C THR A 18 6.15 0.71 -13.39
N GLY A 19 6.45 2.01 -13.38
CA GLY A 19 6.86 2.75 -12.18
C GLY A 19 5.78 2.71 -11.10
N ASN A 20 4.54 3.05 -11.45
CA ASN A 20 3.40 3.00 -10.54
C ASN A 20 3.15 1.57 -10.00
N THR A 21 3.30 0.55 -10.84
CA THR A 21 3.17 -0.87 -10.44
C THR A 21 4.27 -1.27 -9.46
N LEU A 22 5.50 -0.81 -9.66
CA LEU A 22 6.62 -1.09 -8.77
C LEU A 22 6.43 -0.40 -7.41
N GLU A 23 5.98 0.85 -7.40
CA GLU A 23 5.66 1.61 -6.18
C GLU A 23 4.51 0.97 -5.38
N LEU A 24 3.48 0.47 -6.07
CA LEU A 24 2.41 -0.34 -5.46
C LEU A 24 3.00 -1.58 -4.78
N SER A 25 3.85 -2.34 -5.47
CA SER A 25 4.46 -3.56 -4.90
C SER A 25 5.35 -3.29 -3.66
N ALA A 26 5.97 -2.11 -3.59
CA ALA A 26 6.75 -1.71 -2.41
C ALA A 26 5.84 -1.29 -1.26
N SER A 27 4.74 -0.59 -1.57
CA SER A 27 3.73 -0.19 -0.60
C SER A 27 3.02 -1.38 0.01
N ASP A 28 2.70 -2.40 -0.80
CA ASP A 28 2.09 -3.66 -0.36
C ASP A 28 2.98 -4.36 0.66
N ARG A 29 4.27 -4.51 0.33
CA ARG A 29 5.28 -5.12 1.22
C ARG A 29 5.45 -4.38 2.54
N ILE A 30 5.47 -3.04 2.51
CA ILE A 30 5.56 -2.23 3.73
C ILE A 30 4.30 -2.40 4.58
N TRP A 31 3.13 -2.48 3.96
CA TRP A 31 1.87 -2.68 4.66
C TRP A 31 1.78 -4.06 5.32
N GLU A 32 2.17 -5.13 4.61
CA GLU A 32 2.28 -6.48 5.18
C GLU A 32 3.20 -6.50 6.42
N LEU A 33 4.39 -5.89 6.32
CA LEU A 33 5.33 -5.82 7.44
C LEU A 33 4.76 -5.08 8.66
N ILE A 34 3.97 -4.02 8.43
CA ILE A 34 3.28 -3.30 9.51
C ILE A 34 2.24 -4.20 10.18
N LEU A 35 1.44 -4.94 9.41
CA LEU A 35 0.43 -5.86 9.94
C LEU A 35 1.08 -6.99 10.74
N ASP A 36 2.14 -7.59 10.22
CA ASP A 36 2.91 -8.64 10.92
C ASP A 36 3.47 -8.12 12.24
N THR A 37 4.03 -6.91 12.25
CA THR A 37 4.54 -6.28 13.47
C THR A 37 3.43 -6.06 14.50
N ILE A 38 2.24 -5.63 14.08
CA ILE A 38 1.08 -5.44 14.98
C ILE A 38 0.64 -6.78 15.56
N LEU A 39 0.62 -7.85 14.75
CA LEU A 39 0.27 -9.19 15.20
C LEU A 39 1.28 -9.69 16.25
N GLU A 40 2.58 -9.59 15.99
CA GLU A 40 3.63 -9.97 16.94
C GLU A 40 3.50 -9.20 18.26
N ILE A 41 3.25 -7.89 18.20
CA ILE A 41 3.04 -7.06 19.40
C ILE A 41 1.81 -7.52 20.17
N ALA A 42 0.68 -7.75 19.47
CA ALA A 42 -0.56 -8.22 20.09
C ALA A 42 -0.36 -9.56 20.79
N GLU A 43 0.36 -10.50 20.18
CA GLU A 43 0.72 -11.78 20.79
C GLU A 43 1.61 -11.59 22.02
N MET A 44 2.66 -10.78 21.93
CA MET A 44 3.57 -10.50 23.05
C MET A 44 2.87 -9.95 24.29
N ILE A 45 1.85 -9.11 24.09
CA ILE A 45 1.08 -8.49 25.18
C ILE A 45 -0.25 -9.21 25.47
N SER A 46 -0.54 -10.30 24.77
CA SER A 46 -1.82 -11.03 24.83
C SER A 46 -3.06 -10.13 24.65
N ALA A 47 -2.99 -9.21 23.70
CA ALA A 47 -4.09 -8.33 23.32
C ALA A 47 -4.74 -8.75 21.99
N ASP A 48 -5.93 -8.22 21.72
CA ASP A 48 -6.58 -8.39 20.43
C ASP A 48 -5.89 -7.54 19.35
N ALA A 49 -5.44 -8.18 18.28
CA ALA A 49 -4.73 -7.52 17.20
C ALA A 49 -5.61 -6.56 16.39
N SER A 50 -6.91 -6.83 16.29
CA SER A 50 -7.84 -5.96 15.57
C SER A 50 -8.10 -4.68 16.35
N GLU A 51 -8.24 -4.78 17.68
CA GLU A 51 -8.32 -3.63 18.58
C GLU A 51 -7.03 -2.80 18.50
N LEU A 52 -5.86 -3.44 18.54
CA LEU A 52 -4.58 -2.74 18.44
C LEU A 52 -4.41 -2.03 17.09
N LEU A 53 -4.78 -2.68 15.99
CA LEU A 53 -4.77 -2.07 14.66
C LEU A 53 -5.72 -0.86 14.58
N SER A 54 -6.93 -0.98 15.14
CA SER A 54 -7.89 0.11 15.17
C SER A 54 -7.36 1.32 15.96
N ALA A 55 -6.73 1.08 17.11
CA ALA A 55 -6.12 2.12 17.92
C ALA A 55 -4.98 2.84 17.17
N VAL A 56 -4.15 2.10 16.42
CA VAL A 56 -3.07 2.69 15.59
C VAL A 56 -3.64 3.55 14.46
N ILE A 57 -4.71 3.10 13.81
CA ILE A 57 -5.39 3.84 12.74
C ILE A 57 -6.01 5.13 13.29
N ASP A 58 -6.70 5.05 14.43
CA ASP A 58 -7.38 6.18 15.04
C ASP A 58 -6.41 7.21 15.61
N ALA A 59 -5.24 6.76 16.09
CA ALA A 59 -4.19 7.65 16.59
C ALA A 59 -3.49 8.45 15.50
N ASN A 60 -3.51 7.99 14.24
CA ASN A 60 -2.79 8.66 13.15
C ASN A 60 -3.60 8.70 11.84
N PRO A 61 -4.07 9.89 11.43
CA PRO A 61 -4.86 10.07 10.20
C PRO A 61 -4.19 9.58 8.92
N LYS A 62 -2.85 9.43 8.89
CA LYS A 62 -2.14 8.86 7.73
C LYS A 62 -2.42 7.35 7.59
N PHE A 63 -2.49 6.63 8.71
CA PHE A 63 -2.84 5.20 8.69
C PHE A 63 -4.30 4.99 8.29
N HIS A 64 -5.18 5.94 8.60
CA HIS A 64 -6.56 5.90 8.11
C HIS A 64 -6.63 5.88 6.56
N LYS A 65 -5.85 6.73 5.89
CA LYS A 65 -5.79 6.74 4.41
C LYS A 65 -5.24 5.43 3.84
N LEU A 66 -4.16 4.91 4.43
CA LEU A 66 -3.58 3.62 4.05
C LEU A 66 -4.57 2.48 4.22
N TYR A 67 -5.21 2.39 5.38
CA TYR A 67 -6.19 1.34 5.68
C TYR A 67 -7.36 1.35 4.70
N GLN A 68 -7.91 2.51 4.35
CA GLN A 68 -8.99 2.61 3.35
C GLN A 68 -8.54 2.14 1.96
N MET A 69 -7.30 2.44 1.58
CA MET A 69 -6.74 2.02 0.28
C MET A 69 -6.70 0.49 0.16
N TYR A 70 -6.28 -0.22 1.21
CA TYR A 70 -6.22 -1.68 1.22
C TYR A 70 -7.56 -2.36 1.49
N LYS A 71 -8.44 -1.75 2.31
CA LYS A 71 -9.79 -2.28 2.56
C LYS A 71 -10.66 -2.34 1.31
N LEU A 72 -10.43 -1.45 0.34
CA LEU A 72 -11.19 -1.39 -0.92
C LEU A 72 -10.74 -2.41 -1.98
N VAL A 73 -9.60 -3.07 -1.78
CA VAL A 73 -9.03 -4.04 -2.73
C VAL A 73 -9.43 -5.49 -2.36
N ALA A 74 -9.96 -5.71 -1.16
CA ALA A 74 -10.41 -7.01 -0.66
C ALA A 74 -11.91 -7.28 -0.88
#